data_AF-A0A3D0R784-F1
#
_entry.id   AF-A0A3D0R784-F1
#
_cell.length_a   1.000
_cell.length_b   1.000
_cell.length_c   1.000
_cell.angle_alpha   90.00
_cell.angle_beta   90.00
_cell.angle_gamma   90.00
#
_symmetry.space_group_name_H-M   'P 1'
#
loop_
_entity.id
_entity.type
_entity.pdbx_description
1 polymer ?
#
loop_
_entity_poly.entity_id
_entity_poly.type
_entity_poly.pdbx_seq_one_letter_code
_entity_poly.pdbx_strand_id
1 'polypeptide(L)'
;MYTKCLDILAKLRSSYWYIPLLLAFLALLLAILTLRLDKLFVWHWLTYVGWFHANNPEGARVILSTIAGSMISVAGVSFSITMVAIAFAGSQVGPRLTSNFMRDKVNQLTLGMMVATFLYCLFILLALFNANKTGTEITENLTFIPQISLLTAVLFCISSIIILIYFFHHVPDSINMSNVV
;
A
#
# COMPACT_ATOMS: atom_id res chain seq x y z
N MET A 1 27.26 10.17 17.99
CA MET A 1 26.46 10.26 16.74
C MET A 1 25.49 9.08 16.59
N TYR A 2 25.92 7.84 16.86
CA TYR A 2 25.06 6.64 16.86
C TYR A 2 23.85 6.69 17.81
N THR A 3 23.98 7.31 18.99
CA THR A 3 22.89 7.45 19.97
C THR A 3 21.74 8.34 19.48
N LYS A 4 22.03 9.43 18.75
CA LYS A 4 20.99 10.30 18.18
C LYS A 4 20.18 9.62 17.08
N CYS A 5 20.82 8.80 16.23
CA CYS A 5 20.10 8.02 15.22
C CYS A 5 19.20 6.97 15.87
N LEU A 6 19.67 6.30 16.93
CA LEU A 6 18.86 5.33 17.67
C LEU A 6 17.68 6.00 18.41
N ASP A 7 17.87 7.19 18.97
CA ASP A 7 16.79 7.97 19.60
C ASP A 7 15.77 8.47 18.58
N ILE A 8 16.22 8.88 17.39
CA ILE A 8 15.33 9.28 16.28
C ILE A 8 14.57 8.06 15.74
N LEU A 9 15.23 6.91 15.56
CA LEU A 9 14.58 5.64 15.21
C LEU A 9 13.61 5.16 16.30
N ALA A 10 13.92 5.36 17.58
CA ALA A 10 13.04 5.02 18.70
C ALA A 10 11.82 5.95 18.79
N LYS A 11 12.00 7.26 18.57
CA LYS A 11 10.89 8.23 18.48
C LYS A 11 10.05 8.01 17.23
N LEU A 12 10.67 7.67 16.09
CA LEU A 12 9.98 7.31 14.87
C LEU A 12 9.18 6.02 15.08
N ARG A 13 9.75 4.97 15.67
CA ARG A 13 9.05 3.71 15.97
C ARG A 13 7.87 3.88 16.94
N SER A 14 7.86 4.95 17.72
CA SER A 14 6.73 5.35 18.58
C SER A 14 5.69 6.22 17.86
N SER A 15 5.97 6.67 16.65
CA SER A 15 5.14 7.57 15.88
C SER A 15 4.23 6.79 14.94
N TYR A 16 2.99 7.24 14.82
CA TYR A 16 1.95 6.70 13.95
C TYR A 16 2.39 6.53 12.48
N TRP A 17 3.44 7.24 12.07
CA TRP A 17 3.93 7.33 10.69
C TRP A 17 5.01 6.30 10.33
N TYR A 18 5.59 5.61 11.31
CA TYR A 18 6.74 4.75 11.03
C TYR A 18 6.40 3.50 10.25
N ILE A 19 5.37 2.75 10.66
CA ILE A 19 4.93 1.57 9.92
C ILE A 19 4.45 1.96 8.50
N PRO A 20 3.62 3.01 8.32
CA PRO A 20 3.27 3.47 6.98
C PRO A 20 4.44 3.83 6.08
N LEU A 21 5.43 4.58 6.60
CA LEU A 21 6.62 4.95 5.83
C LEU A 21 7.48 3.72 5.48
N LEU A 22 7.60 2.78 6.42
CA LEU A 22 8.35 1.55 6.19
C LEU A 22 7.68 0.67 5.12
N LEU A 23 6.35 0.50 5.18
CA LEU A 23 5.60 -0.24 4.16
C LEU A 23 5.64 0.46 2.80
N ALA A 24 5.54 1.79 2.76
CA ALA A 24 5.71 2.58 1.55
C ALA A 24 7.09 2.36 0.90
N PHE A 25 8.15 2.40 1.71
CA PHE A 25 9.51 2.16 1.24
C PHE A 25 9.69 0.73 0.72
N LEU A 26 9.18 -0.27 1.44
CA LEU A 26 9.20 -1.67 1.00
C LEU A 26 8.41 -1.87 -0.31
N ALA A 27 7.28 -1.20 -0.47
CA ALA A 27 6.51 -1.25 -1.70
C ALA A 27 7.26 -0.67 -2.91
N LEU A 28 8.00 0.42 -2.72
CA LEU A 28 8.86 0.98 -3.78
C LEU A 28 10.00 0.02 -4.16
N LEU A 29 10.66 -0.59 -3.18
CA LEU A 29 11.68 -1.62 -3.43
C LEU A 29 11.09 -2.83 -4.17
N LEU A 30 9.90 -3.27 -3.74
CA LEU A 30 9.22 -4.38 -4.38
C LEU A 30 8.82 -4.04 -5.82
N ALA A 31 8.37 -2.81 -6.10
CA ALA A 31 8.05 -2.36 -7.45
C ALA A 31 9.27 -2.39 -8.37
N ILE A 32 10.44 -1.97 -7.89
CA ILE A 32 11.69 -2.07 -8.67
C ILE A 32 12.03 -3.55 -8.95
N LEU A 33 11.85 -4.41 -7.94
CA LEU A 33 12.13 -5.84 -8.05
C LEU A 33 11.19 -6.54 -9.05
N THR A 34 9.88 -6.30 -8.95
CA THR A 34 8.89 -6.90 -9.87
C THR A 34 9.09 -6.42 -11.30
N LEU A 35 9.37 -5.13 -11.51
CA LEU A 35 9.71 -4.61 -12.84
C LEU A 35 10.99 -5.22 -13.43
N ARG A 36 12.01 -5.49 -12.61
CA ARG A 36 13.21 -6.19 -13.07
C ARG A 36 12.92 -7.63 -13.45
N LEU A 37 12.10 -8.33 -12.66
CA LEU A 37 11.67 -9.70 -12.97
C LEU A 37 10.85 -9.75 -14.27
N ASP A 38 9.96 -8.78 -14.48
CA ASP A 38 9.16 -8.66 -15.71
C ASP A 38 10.01 -8.45 -16.97
N LYS A 39 11.20 -7.83 -16.84
CA LYS A 39 12.14 -7.68 -17.96
C LYS A 39 13.01 -8.92 -18.22
N LEU A 40 13.33 -9.68 -17.17
CA LEU A 40 14.28 -10.81 -17.26
C LEU A 40 13.61 -12.11 -17.69
N PHE A 41 12.33 -12.29 -17.41
CA PHE A 41 11.63 -13.55 -17.66
C PHE A 41 10.48 -13.35 -18.64
N VAL A 42 10.55 -14.07 -19.77
CA VAL A 42 9.41 -14.23 -20.70
C VAL A 42 8.53 -15.36 -20.19
N TRP A 43 7.46 -15.01 -19.45
CA TRP A 43 6.63 -15.99 -18.75
C TRP A 43 5.57 -16.63 -19.66
N HIS A 44 5.97 -17.64 -20.42
CA HIS A 44 5.07 -18.46 -21.24
C HIS A 44 3.97 -19.19 -20.43
N TRP A 45 4.19 -19.44 -19.13
CA TRP A 45 3.19 -20.13 -18.28
C TRP A 45 1.95 -19.27 -18.02
N LEU A 46 2.09 -17.94 -18.00
CA LEU A 46 0.95 -17.04 -17.81
C LEU A 46 0.02 -17.02 -19.03
N THR A 47 0.52 -17.43 -20.20
CA THR A 47 -0.28 -17.66 -21.41
C THR A 47 -1.29 -18.81 -21.23
N TYR A 48 -1.00 -19.80 -20.38
CA TYR A 48 -1.93 -20.89 -20.06
C TYR A 48 -2.98 -20.48 -19.01
N VAL A 49 -2.73 -19.41 -18.26
CA VAL A 49 -3.65 -18.83 -17.28
C VAL A 49 -4.57 -17.85 -18.03
N GLY A 50 -5.46 -18.38 -18.89
CA GLY A 50 -6.22 -17.62 -19.91
C GLY A 50 -7.09 -16.44 -19.42
N TRP A 51 -7.28 -16.29 -18.11
CA TRP A 51 -7.99 -15.17 -17.47
C TRP A 51 -7.07 -14.01 -17.09
N PHE A 52 -5.76 -14.23 -17.00
CA PHE A 52 -4.75 -13.24 -16.59
C PHE A 52 -3.71 -12.97 -17.70
N HIS A 53 -4.09 -13.21 -18.96
CA HIS A 53 -3.21 -12.86 -20.08
C HIS A 53 -3.35 -11.38 -20.41
N ALA A 54 -2.51 -10.56 -19.77
CA ALA A 54 -2.45 -9.13 -20.04
C ALA A 54 -1.75 -8.87 -21.39
N ASN A 55 -2.47 -9.07 -22.49
CA ASN A 55 -2.05 -8.65 -23.84
C ASN A 55 -2.47 -7.22 -24.18
N ASN A 56 -3.11 -6.52 -23.24
CA ASN A 56 -3.61 -5.18 -23.43
C ASN A 56 -2.91 -4.19 -22.47
N PRO A 57 -1.95 -3.38 -22.95
CA PRO A 57 -1.26 -2.36 -22.16
C PRO A 57 -2.23 -1.32 -21.57
N GLU A 58 -3.28 -0.96 -22.30
CA GLU A 58 -4.31 -0.03 -21.80
C GLU A 58 -5.14 -0.68 -20.69
N GLY A 59 -5.47 -1.96 -20.82
CA GLY A 59 -6.12 -2.73 -19.75
C GLY A 59 -5.31 -2.73 -18.45
N ALA A 60 -4.00 -2.96 -18.55
CA ALA A 60 -3.11 -2.91 -17.38
C ALA A 60 -3.08 -1.51 -16.73
N ARG A 61 -3.03 -0.45 -17.53
CA ARG A 61 -3.10 0.95 -17.04
C ARG A 61 -4.41 1.25 -16.33
N VAL A 62 -5.54 0.80 -16.89
CA VAL A 62 -6.87 0.99 -16.30
C VAL A 62 -6.98 0.28 -14.95
N ILE A 63 -6.52 -0.97 -14.85
CA ILE A 63 -6.52 -1.73 -13.59
C ILE A 63 -5.65 -1.04 -12.54
N LEU A 64 -4.40 -0.71 -12.88
CA LEU A 64 -3.48 -0.08 -11.94
C LEU A 64 -3.95 1.30 -11.46
N SER A 65 -4.49 2.12 -12.36
CA SER A 65 -5.02 3.45 -12.01
C SER A 65 -6.29 3.37 -11.17
N THR A 66 -7.15 2.39 -11.44
CA THR A 66 -8.35 2.12 -10.64
C THR A 66 -7.98 1.69 -9.22
N ILE A 67 -7.01 0.76 -9.08
CA ILE A 67 -6.50 0.35 -7.77
C ILE A 67 -5.87 1.54 -7.04
N ALA A 68 -4.98 2.28 -7.71
CA ALA A 68 -4.31 3.44 -7.10
C ALA A 68 -5.32 4.49 -6.60
N GLY A 69 -6.26 4.91 -7.45
CA GLY A 69 -7.29 5.91 -7.09
C GLY A 69 -8.20 5.45 -5.96
N SER A 70 -8.57 4.17 -5.96
CA SER A 70 -9.38 3.59 -4.88
C SER A 70 -8.60 3.56 -3.56
N MET A 71 -7.34 3.12 -3.57
CA MET A 71 -6.54 2.96 -2.36
C MET A 71 -6.21 4.29 -1.67
N ILE A 72 -5.90 5.35 -2.42
CA ILE A 72 -5.66 6.67 -1.81
C ILE A 72 -6.94 7.25 -1.18
N SER A 73 -8.10 7.02 -1.82
CA SER A 73 -9.40 7.45 -1.31
C SER A 73 -9.75 6.72 -0.01
N VAL A 74 -9.61 5.39 0.00
CA VAL A 74 -9.86 4.56 1.18
C VAL A 74 -8.88 4.91 2.31
N ALA A 75 -7.60 5.17 2.01
CA ALA A 75 -6.63 5.65 3.00
C ALA A 75 -7.09 6.94 3.68
N GLY A 76 -7.61 7.90 2.92
CA GLY A 76 -8.16 9.14 3.45
C GLY A 76 -9.37 8.91 4.36
N VAL A 77 -10.28 7.99 3.98
CA VAL A 77 -11.43 7.61 4.80
C VAL A 77 -11.00 6.94 6.10
N SER A 78 -10.10 5.95 6.05
CA SER A 78 -9.57 5.27 7.24
C SER A 78 -8.83 6.24 8.17
N PHE A 79 -8.05 7.17 7.63
CA PHE A 79 -7.40 8.22 8.42
C PHE A 79 -8.42 9.13 9.11
N SER A 80 -9.47 9.54 8.39
CA SER A 80 -10.54 10.38 8.94
C SER A 80 -11.29 9.67 10.08
N ILE A 81 -11.65 8.40 9.90
CA ILE A 81 -12.29 7.58 10.94
C ILE A 81 -11.39 7.47 12.17
N THR A 82 -10.09 7.23 11.96
CA THR A 82 -9.11 7.16 13.06
C THR A 82 -9.04 8.48 13.83
N MET A 83 -9.00 9.61 13.13
CA MET A 83 -8.95 10.93 13.75
C MET A 83 -10.23 11.25 14.55
N VAL A 84 -11.40 10.88 14.02
CA VAL A 84 -12.68 11.02 14.74
C VAL A 84 -12.71 10.13 15.99
N ALA A 85 -12.25 8.88 15.90
CA ALA A 85 -12.15 7.99 17.05
C ALA A 85 -11.22 8.55 18.14
N ILE A 86 -10.07 9.12 17.75
CA ILE A 86 -9.14 9.79 18.67
C ILE A 86 -9.81 11.00 19.34
N ALA A 87 -10.50 11.84 18.57
CA ALA A 87 -11.19 13.01 19.10
C ALA A 87 -12.29 12.63 20.11
N PHE A 88 -13.04 11.57 19.81
CA PHE A 88 -14.06 11.01 20.69
C PHE A 88 -13.47 10.40 21.98
N ALA A 89 -12.38 9.65 21.88
CA ALA A 89 -11.69 9.10 23.05
C ALA A 89 -11.12 10.21 23.96
N GLY A 90 -10.57 11.27 23.36
CA GLY A 90 -10.02 12.41 24.07
C GLY A 90 -11.08 13.23 24.82
N SER A 91 -12.29 13.34 24.28
CA SER A 91 -13.39 14.07 24.94
C SER A 91 -14.09 13.28 26.03
N GLN A 92 -14.17 11.95 25.91
CA GLN A 92 -14.97 11.11 26.82
C GLN A 92 -14.17 10.35 27.89
N VAL A 93 -12.92 9.97 27.63
CA VAL A 93 -12.24 8.93 28.46
C VAL A 93 -10.86 9.37 29.00
N GLY A 94 -10.37 10.54 28.59
CA GLY A 94 -9.17 11.18 29.14
C GLY A 94 -7.85 10.91 28.39
N PRO A 95 -6.77 11.66 28.71
CA PRO A 95 -5.56 11.78 27.87
C PRO A 95 -4.68 10.53 27.75
N ARG A 96 -4.94 9.46 28.51
CA ARG A 96 -4.17 8.20 28.41
C ARG A 96 -4.57 7.38 27.19
N LEU A 97 -5.86 7.40 26.82
CA LEU A 97 -6.40 6.57 25.73
C LEU A 97 -6.03 7.10 24.35
N THR A 98 -5.95 8.42 24.18
CA THR A 98 -5.45 9.04 22.95
C THR A 98 -4.00 8.63 22.61
N SER A 99 -3.16 8.37 23.62
CA SER A 99 -1.79 7.88 23.39
C SER A 99 -1.73 6.41 22.94
N ASN A 100 -2.66 5.57 23.41
CA ASN A 100 -2.76 4.17 23.01
C ASN A 100 -3.28 4.02 21.57
N PHE A 101 -4.25 4.84 21.16
CA PHE A 101 -4.77 4.86 19.79
C PHE A 101 -3.71 5.19 18.75
N MET A 102 -2.80 6.12 19.04
CA MET A 102 -1.70 6.48 18.13
C MET A 102 -0.64 5.38 18.00
N ARG A 103 -0.59 4.45 18.97
CA ARG A 103 0.36 3.33 19.00
C ARG A 103 -0.26 2.03 18.50
N ASP A 104 -1.51 2.08 18.07
CA ASP A 104 -2.24 0.92 17.58
C ASP A 104 -1.65 0.42 16.27
N LYS A 105 -1.16 -0.82 16.29
CA LYS A 105 -0.56 -1.46 15.12
C LYS A 105 -1.57 -1.67 14.01
N VAL A 106 -2.85 -1.86 14.34
CA VAL A 106 -3.90 -2.09 13.34
C VAL A 106 -4.10 -0.84 12.50
N ASN A 107 -4.33 0.31 13.14
CA ASN A 107 -4.49 1.58 12.43
C ASN A 107 -3.26 1.91 11.57
N GLN A 108 -2.06 1.69 12.11
CA GLN A 108 -0.80 1.92 11.40
C GLN A 108 -0.62 0.97 10.20
N LEU A 109 -0.98 -0.32 10.33
CA LEU A 109 -0.93 -1.29 9.24
C LEU A 109 -1.97 -0.99 8.16
N THR A 110 -3.18 -0.59 8.53
CA THR A 110 -4.25 -0.24 7.58
C THR A 110 -3.83 0.92 6.70
N LEU A 111 -3.42 2.04 7.30
CA LEU A 111 -2.97 3.19 6.54
C LEU A 111 -1.72 2.84 5.73
N GLY A 112 -0.77 2.13 6.34
CA GLY A 112 0.47 1.76 5.68
C GLY A 112 0.28 0.86 4.47
N MET A 113 -0.61 -0.14 4.55
CA MET A 113 -0.88 -1.04 3.42
C MET A 113 -1.60 -0.33 2.28
N MET A 114 -2.55 0.57 2.57
CA MET A 114 -3.24 1.34 1.53
C MET A 114 -2.28 2.29 0.80
N VAL A 115 -1.44 3.01 1.55
CA VAL A 115 -0.41 3.90 0.98
C VAL A 115 0.64 3.11 0.21
N ALA A 116 1.09 1.96 0.73
CA ALA A 116 2.01 1.07 0.05
C ALA A 116 1.45 0.56 -1.29
N THR A 117 0.19 0.10 -1.31
CA THR A 117 -0.48 -0.35 -2.53
C THR A 117 -0.63 0.77 -3.55
N PHE A 118 -1.03 1.96 -3.10
CA PHE A 118 -1.10 3.15 -3.94
C PHE A 118 0.24 3.50 -4.58
N LEU A 119 1.32 3.58 -3.79
CA LEU A 119 2.65 3.91 -4.27
C LEU A 119 3.21 2.84 -5.20
N TYR A 120 2.98 1.56 -4.88
CA TYR A 120 3.33 0.45 -5.76
C TYR A 120 2.68 0.63 -7.13
N CYS A 121 1.35 0.80 -7.18
CA CYS A 121 0.63 1.00 -8.45
C CYS A 121 1.10 2.24 -9.21
N LEU A 122 1.34 3.37 -8.54
CA LEU A 122 1.89 4.57 -9.19
C LEU A 122 3.27 4.35 -9.78
N PHE A 123 4.14 3.61 -9.09
CA PHE A 123 5.49 3.35 -9.59
C PHE A 123 5.49 2.45 -10.83
N ILE A 124 4.61 1.44 -10.85
CA ILE A 124 4.40 0.61 -12.05
C ILE A 124 3.81 1.44 -13.20
N LEU A 125 2.83 2.32 -12.92
CA LEU A 125 2.29 3.25 -13.93
C LEU A 125 3.35 4.20 -14.47
N LEU A 126 4.23 4.72 -13.63
CA LEU A 126 5.35 5.57 -14.04
C LEU A 126 6.33 4.79 -14.94
N ALA A 127 6.62 3.54 -14.60
CA ALA A 127 7.46 2.67 -15.44
C ALA A 127 6.81 2.38 -16.80
N LEU A 128 5.51 2.08 -16.83
CA LEU A 128 4.73 1.90 -18.07
C LEU A 128 4.65 3.17 -18.92
N PHE A 129 4.55 4.34 -18.29
CA PHE A 129 4.58 5.61 -18.97
C PHE A 129 5.94 5.84 -19.64
N ASN A 130 7.04 5.61 -18.91
CA ASN A 130 8.39 5.81 -19.42
C ASN A 130 8.76 4.80 -20.51
N ALA A 131 8.40 3.53 -20.34
CA ALA A 131 8.67 2.46 -21.32
C ALA A 131 8.00 2.73 -22.68
N ASN A 132 6.81 3.32 -22.69
CA ASN A 132 6.05 3.57 -23.93
C ASN A 132 6.33 4.96 -24.55
N LYS A 133 7.06 5.84 -23.85
CA LYS A 133 7.44 7.18 -24.36
C LYS A 133 8.80 7.19 -25.03
N THR A 134 9.71 6.35 -24.55
CA THR A 134 11.02 6.13 -25.16
C THR A 134 10.84 5.18 -26.34
N GLY A 135 10.70 5.72 -27.55
CA GLY A 135 10.68 4.94 -28.81
C GLY A 135 12.02 4.26 -29.11
N THR A 136 12.67 3.66 -28.11
CA THR A 136 14.04 3.16 -28.15
C THR A 136 14.11 1.75 -27.59
N GLU A 137 13.25 0.86 -28.09
CA GLU A 137 13.60 -0.53 -28.40
C GLU A 137 12.83 -0.91 -29.67
N ILE A 138 13.23 -0.29 -30.80
CA ILE A 138 12.88 -0.70 -32.15
C ILE A 138 13.66 -1.99 -32.44
N THR A 139 13.31 -3.08 -31.77
CA THR A 139 13.74 -4.40 -32.23
C THR A 139 12.55 -5.32 -32.45
N GLU A 140 11.46 -5.21 -31.68
CA GLU A 140 10.19 -5.86 -32.05
C GLU A 140 9.04 -5.00 -31.55
N ASN A 141 7.93 -4.93 -32.30
CA ASN A 141 6.71 -4.16 -32.00
C ASN A 141 5.96 -4.63 -30.71
N LEU A 142 6.66 -5.16 -29.72
CA LEU A 142 6.10 -5.72 -28.50
C LEU A 142 6.01 -4.62 -27.46
N THR A 143 4.79 -4.12 -27.25
CA THR A 143 4.52 -3.19 -26.14
C THR A 143 4.84 -3.90 -24.83
N PHE A 144 5.68 -3.30 -23.98
CA PHE A 144 6.05 -3.88 -22.69
C PHE A 144 4.86 -3.92 -21.73
N ILE A 145 4.47 -5.11 -21.27
CA ILE A 145 3.38 -5.31 -20.31
C ILE A 145 3.93 -6.09 -19.10
N PRO A 146 4.05 -5.47 -17.91
CA PRO A 146 4.64 -6.10 -16.73
C PRO A 146 3.59 -6.97 -16.01
N GLN A 147 3.59 -8.26 -16.32
CA GLN A 147 2.57 -9.20 -15.86
C GLN A 147 2.72 -9.57 -14.37
N ILE A 148 3.94 -9.79 -13.87
CA ILE A 148 4.20 -10.03 -12.44
C ILE A 148 3.81 -8.80 -11.63
N SER A 149 4.17 -7.63 -12.14
CA SER A 149 3.85 -6.38 -11.45
C SER A 149 2.35 -6.20 -11.30
N LEU A 150 1.57 -6.54 -12.34
CA LEU A 150 0.11 -6.50 -12.32
C LEU A 150 -0.49 -7.51 -11.34
N LEU A 151 -0.01 -8.76 -11.34
CA LEU A 151 -0.45 -9.78 -10.39
C LEU A 151 -0.19 -9.36 -8.95
N THR A 152 1.00 -8.81 -8.69
CA THR A 152 1.38 -8.32 -7.37
C THR A 152 0.50 -7.15 -6.93
N ALA A 153 0.16 -6.23 -7.84
CA ALA A 153 -0.79 -5.13 -7.53
C ALA A 153 -2.17 -5.66 -7.12
N VAL A 154 -2.67 -6.69 -7.82
CA VAL A 154 -3.95 -7.33 -7.48
C VAL A 154 -3.89 -8.01 -6.12
N LEU A 155 -2.80 -8.71 -5.80
CA LEU A 155 -2.59 -9.32 -4.48
C LEU A 155 -2.54 -8.27 -3.37
N PHE A 156 -1.89 -7.13 -3.60
CA PHE A 156 -1.86 -6.01 -2.67
C PHE A 156 -3.24 -5.37 -2.48
N CYS A 157 -4.03 -5.26 -3.54
CA CYS A 157 -5.41 -4.79 -3.47
C CYS A 157 -6.27 -5.71 -2.58
N ILE A 158 -6.22 -7.03 -2.82
CA ILE A 158 -6.94 -8.02 -2.01
C ILE A 158 -6.49 -7.96 -0.55
N SER A 159 -5.18 -7.90 -0.30
CA SER A 159 -4.63 -7.77 1.06
C SER A 159 -5.11 -6.50 1.76
N SER A 160 -5.18 -5.39 1.04
CA SER A 160 -5.67 -4.11 1.56
C SER A 160 -7.15 -4.18 1.93
N ILE A 161 -7.98 -4.89 1.14
CA ILE A 161 -9.40 -5.11 1.45
C ILE A 161 -9.56 -5.92 2.73
N ILE A 162 -8.79 -7.00 2.90
CA ILE A 162 -8.83 -7.83 4.12
C ILE A 162 -8.49 -6.99 5.35
N ILE A 163 -7.43 -6.19 5.27
CA ILE A 163 -7.00 -5.32 6.37
C ILE A 163 -8.02 -4.20 6.64
N LEU A 164 -8.68 -3.68 5.60
CA LEU A 164 -9.77 -2.70 5.76
C LEU A 164 -10.98 -3.28 6.51
N ILE A 165 -11.40 -4.49 6.15
CA ILE A 165 -12.51 -5.18 6.84
C ILE A 165 -12.15 -5.36 8.32
N TYR A 166 -10.92 -5.80 8.60
CA TYR A 166 -10.44 -5.93 9.97
C TYR A 166 -10.39 -4.59 10.71
N PHE A 167 -9.96 -3.51 10.05
CA PHE A 167 -9.94 -2.16 10.62
C PHE A 167 -11.33 -1.69 11.06
N PHE A 168 -12.37 -1.92 10.25
CA PHE A 168 -13.73 -1.53 10.62
C PHE A 168 -14.28 -2.30 11.82
N HIS A 169 -13.84 -3.54 12.02
CA HIS A 169 -14.18 -4.28 13.22
C HIS A 169 -13.40 -3.78 14.45
N HIS A 170 -12.12 -3.45 14.24
CA HIS A 170 -11.20 -3.05 15.31
C HIS A 170 -11.47 -1.67 15.91
N VAL A 171 -11.86 -0.69 15.08
CA VAL A 171 -12.07 0.70 15.55
C VAL A 171 -13.14 0.79 16.66
N PRO A 172 -14.35 0.22 16.52
CA PRO A 172 -15.34 0.22 17.61
C PRO A 172 -14.85 -0.48 18.88
N ASP A 173 -14.19 -1.64 18.76
CA ASP A 173 -13.69 -2.40 19.91
C ASP A 173 -12.61 -1.64 20.68
N SER A 174 -11.75 -0.91 19.97
CA SER A 174 -10.72 -0.07 20.58
C SER A 174 -11.30 1.09 21.41
N ILE A 175 -12.55 1.52 21.13
CA ILE A 175 -13.27 2.54 21.91
C ILE A 175 -13.93 1.91 23.15
N ASN A 176 -14.43 0.66 23.04
CA ASN A 176 -15.14 -0.05 24.11
C ASN A 176 -14.21 -0.69 25.17
N MET A 177 -12.93 -0.89 24.87
CA MET A 177 -11.94 -1.47 25.80
C MET A 177 -11.49 -0.53 26.94
N SER A 178 -12.38 0.35 27.40
CA SER A 178 -12.30 0.98 28.73
C SER A 178 -12.68 0.01 29.87
N ASN A 179 -12.74 -1.30 29.63
CA ASN A 179 -12.99 -2.29 30.68
C ASN A 179 -12.22 -3.61 30.47
N VAL A 180 -10.89 -3.60 30.59
CA VAL A 180 -10.16 -4.73 31.19
C VAL A 180 -8.91 -4.20 31.91
N VAL A 181 -8.83 -4.56 33.20
CA VAL A 181 -7.86 -4.28 34.26
C VAL A 181 -6.41 -4.07 33.83
#